data_AF-A0A1C0VUB4-F1
#
_entry.id   AF-A0A1C0VUB4-F1
#
_cell.length_a   1.000
_cell.length_b   1.000
_cell.length_c   1.000
_cell.angle_alpha   90.00
_cell.angle_beta   90.00
_cell.angle_gamma   90.00
#
_symmetry.space_group_name_H-M   'P 1'
#
loop_
_entity.id
_entity.type
_entity.pdbx_description
1 polymer ?
#
loop_
_entity_poly.entity_id
_entity_poly.type
_entity_poly.pdbx_seq_one_letter_code
_entity_poly.pdbx_strand_id
1 'polypeptide(L)' 'MLIRGMRLDGSIIRVNMTLPADEGDDLDVDATVFIPDVEEYWGNFPSFIGQIGFLERMRFAVDPATDTFYFGTLS' A
#
# COMPACT_ATOMS: atom_id res chain seq x y z
N MET A 1 -1.28 13.12 -9.32
CA MET A 1 -0.65 11.85 -9.76
C MET A 1 -1.34 11.32 -11.02
N LEU A 2 -0.61 10.71 -11.98
CA LEU A 2 -1.23 9.99 -13.10
C LEU A 2 -1.44 8.53 -12.67
N ILE A 3 -2.70 8.08 -12.62
CA ILE A 3 -3.04 6.73 -12.21
C ILE A 3 -4.06 6.14 -13.18
N ARG A 4 -3.72 4.99 -13.79
CA ARG A 4 -4.58 4.30 -14.78
C ARG A 4 -5.11 5.24 -15.89
N GLY A 5 -4.29 6.20 -16.33
CA GLY A 5 -4.64 7.17 -17.37
C GLY A 5 -5.44 8.38 -16.88
N MET A 6 -5.85 8.42 -15.61
CA MET A 6 -6.51 9.58 -15.00
C MET A 6 -5.50 10.42 -14.22
N ARG A 7 -5.52 11.74 -14.45
CA ARG A 7 -4.74 12.68 -13.64
C ARG A 7 -5.59 13.12 -12.46
N LEU A 8 -5.10 12.82 -11.26
CA LEU A 8 -5.76 13.16 -10.01
C LEU A 8 -4.95 14.21 -9.25
N ASP A 9 -5.62 15.21 -8.71
CA ASP A 9 -5.06 16.12 -7.72
C ASP A 9 -5.19 15.51 -6.33
N GLY A 10 -4.27 15.86 -5.44
CA GLY A 10 -4.15 15.21 -4.14
C GLY A 10 -2.87 15.55 -3.40
N SER A 11 -2.76 14.97 -2.21
CA SER A 11 -1.65 15.20 -1.30
C SER A 11 -0.81 13.94 -1.12
N ILE A 12 0.52 14.11 -0.99
CA ILE A 12 1.42 13.05 -0.54
C ILE A 12 1.62 13.22 0.95
N ILE A 13 1.26 12.21 1.73
CA ILE A 13 1.38 12.24 3.18
C ILE A 13 2.13 11.01 3.69
N ARG A 14 2.74 11.13 4.88
CA ARG A 14 3.29 9.98 5.60
C ARG A 14 2.26 9.44 6.58
N VAL A 15 2.09 8.14 6.59
CA VAL A 15 1.16 7.43 7.47
C VAL A 15 1.86 6.20 8.03
N ASN A 16 1.66 5.94 9.32
CA ASN A 16 2.04 4.65 9.89
C ASN A 16 0.88 3.68 9.62
N MET A 17 1.14 2.61 8.87
CA MET A 17 0.16 1.58 8.53
C MET A 17 0.59 0.26 9.14
N THR A 18 -0.35 -0.43 9.79
CA THR A 18 -0.15 -1.80 10.28
C THR A 18 -0.67 -2.79 9.25
N LEU A 19 0.17 -3.75 8.85
CA LEU A 19 -0.25 -4.96 8.15
C LEU A 19 -0.59 -6.04 9.19
N PRO A 20 -1.87 -6.39 9.36
CA PRO A 20 -2.24 -7.49 10.23
C PRO A 20 -1.80 -8.82 9.62
N ALA A 21 -1.21 -9.69 10.44
CA ALA A 21 -0.80 -11.02 10.02
C ALA A 21 -1.88 -12.05 10.39
N ASP A 22 -2.28 -12.88 9.43
CA ASP A 22 -3.11 -14.05 9.72
C ASP A 22 -2.29 -15.09 10.52
N GLU A 23 -0.99 -15.19 10.23
CA GLU A 23 -0.02 -16.02 10.96
C GLU A 23 1.26 -15.24 11.22
N GLY A 24 1.76 -15.30 12.46
CA GLY A 24 2.98 -14.60 12.89
C GLY A 24 2.68 -13.26 13.56
N ASP A 25 3.55 -12.27 13.33
CA ASP A 25 3.47 -10.95 13.95
C ASP A 25 3.04 -9.89 12.92
N ASP A 26 2.20 -8.95 13.36
CA ASP A 26 1.83 -7.76 12.59
C ASP A 26 3.08 -6.92 12.24
N LEU A 27 3.00 -6.16 11.14
CA LEU A 27 4.08 -5.29 10.70
C LEU A 27 3.63 -3.82 10.58
N ASP A 28 4.24 -2.95 11.37
CA ASP A 28 4.11 -1.51 11.21
C ASP A 28 5.05 -0.97 10.13
N VAL A 29 4.50 -0.15 9.24
CA VAL A 29 5.17 0.40 8.06
C VAL A 29 4.94 1.91 8.04
N ASP A 30 6.02 2.69 8.11
CA ASP A 30 5.98 4.13 7.85
C ASP A 30 5.94 4.36 6.33
N ALA A 31 4.74 4.54 5.82
CA ALA A 31 4.42 4.61 4.40
C ALA A 31 4.31 6.05 3.89
N THR A 32 4.66 6.25 2.63
CA THR A 32 4.34 7.48 1.90
C THR A 32 3.19 7.18 0.94
N VAL A 33 2.03 7.81 1.16
CA VAL A 33 0.79 7.53 0.44
C VAL A 33 0.30 8.78 -0.28
N PHE A 34 -0.19 8.60 -1.50
CA PHE A 34 -0.92 9.64 -2.23
C PHE A 34 -2.42 9.52 -1.94
N ILE A 35 -3.04 10.60 -1.47
CA ILE A 35 -4.48 10.68 -1.21
C ILE A 35 -5.09 11.69 -2.19
N PRO A 36 -6.02 11.25 -3.09
CA PRO A 36 -6.75 12.16 -3.96
C PRO A 36 -7.65 13.11 -3.18
N ASP A 37 -7.73 14.38 -3.59
CA ASP A 37 -8.55 15.41 -2.91
C ASP A 37 -10.07 15.20 -3.07
N VAL A 38 -10.49 14.49 -4.13
CA VAL A 38 -11.90 14.30 -4.46
C VAL A 38 -12.38 12.92 -3.98
N GLU A 39 -13.24 12.92 -2.94
CA GLU A 39 -13.84 11.71 -2.36
C GLU A 39 -14.64 10.87 -3.36
N GLU A 40 -15.21 11.49 -4.41
CA GLU A 40 -15.99 10.79 -5.44
C GLU A 40 -15.14 9.74 -6.19
N TYR A 41 -13.82 9.87 -6.18
CA TYR A 41 -12.92 8.85 -6.71
C TYR A 41 -12.63 7.71 -5.72
N TRP A 42 -12.85 7.87 -4.42
CA TRP A 42 -12.49 6.84 -3.44
C TRP A 42 -13.32 5.55 -3.59
N GLY A 43 -14.54 5.64 -4.13
CA GLY A 43 -15.42 4.47 -4.33
C GLY A 43 -15.14 3.67 -5.61
N ASN A 44 -14.75 4.33 -6.71
CA ASN A 44 -14.46 3.66 -7.99
C ASN A 44 -12.98 3.40 -8.21
N PHE A 45 -12.12 3.97 -7.37
CA PHE A 45 -10.69 3.88 -7.53
C PHE A 45 -10.13 2.96 -6.45
N PRO A 46 -9.62 1.76 -6.80
CA PRO A 46 -9.12 0.85 -5.80
C PRO A 46 -7.88 1.44 -5.13
N SER A 47 -7.79 1.28 -3.81
CA SER A 47 -6.53 1.44 -3.10
C SER A 47 -5.56 0.37 -3.57
N PHE A 48 -4.31 0.75 -3.86
CA PHE A 48 -3.27 -0.18 -4.25
C PHE A 48 -2.00 0.13 -3.48
N ILE A 49 -1.26 -0.93 -3.18
CA ILE A 49 0.05 -0.86 -2.56
C ILE A 49 1.08 -0.69 -3.67
N GLY A 50 1.87 0.39 -3.60
CA GLY A 50 2.94 0.68 -4.55
C GLY A 50 4.30 0.11 -4.10
N GLN A 51 5.18 -0.14 -5.08
CA GLN A 51 6.57 -0.50 -4.78
C GLN A 51 7.27 0.62 -4.00
N ILE A 52 7.26 1.83 -4.57
CA ILE A 52 7.85 3.03 -4.00
C ILE A 52 6.91 3.55 -2.90
N GLY A 53 7.47 3.85 -1.74
CA GLY A 53 6.73 4.40 -0.60
C GLY A 53 6.06 3.36 0.30
N PHE A 54 5.97 2.09 -0.11
CA PHE A 54 5.40 1.00 0.71
C PHE A 54 6.21 -0.31 0.66
N LEU A 55 6.15 -1.08 -0.43
CA LEU A 55 6.74 -2.43 -0.45
C LEU A 55 8.26 -2.43 -0.33
N GLU A 56 8.94 -1.38 -0.80
CA GLU A 56 10.40 -1.23 -0.62
C GLU A 56 10.83 -1.12 0.84
N ARG A 57 9.89 -0.90 1.78
CA ARG A 57 10.12 -0.74 3.21
C ARG A 57 9.97 -2.04 4.00
N MET A 58 9.72 -3.15 3.32
CA MET A 58 9.58 -4.49 3.90
C MET A 58 10.20 -5.53 2.97
N ARG A 59 10.42 -6.73 3.48
CA ARG A 59 10.58 -7.93 2.66
C ARG A 59 9.20 -8.48 2.36
N PHE A 60 8.96 -8.94 1.14
CA PHE A 60 7.69 -9.56 0.80
C PHE A 60 7.86 -10.65 -0.27
N ALA A 61 6.90 -11.56 -0.32
CA ALA A 61 6.74 -12.55 -1.37
C ALA A 61 5.25 -12.83 -1.61
N VAL A 62 4.91 -13.30 -2.81
CA VAL A 62 3.54 -13.65 -3.18
C VAL A 62 3.51 -15.08 -3.67
N ASP A 63 2.65 -15.90 -3.10
CA ASP A 63 2.28 -17.21 -3.64
C ASP A 63 0.89 -17.12 -4.30
N PRO A 64 0.82 -17.05 -5.64
CA PRO A 64 -0.45 -16.95 -6.34
C PRO A 64 -1.25 -18.26 -6.36
N ALA A 65 -0.64 -19.42 -6.02
CA ALA A 65 -1.36 -20.69 -5.96
C ALA A 65 -2.30 -20.75 -4.75
N THR A 66 -1.95 -20.05 -3.69
CA THR A 66 -2.67 -19.98 -2.41
C THR A 66 -3.22 -18.60 -2.09
N ASP A 67 -3.03 -17.63 -3.00
CA ASP A 67 -3.36 -16.22 -2.79
C ASP A 67 -2.75 -15.65 -1.49
N THR A 68 -1.52 -16.07 -1.18
CA THR A 68 -0.85 -15.71 0.08
C THR A 68 0.19 -14.60 -0.12
N PHE A 69 0.11 -13.56 0.70
CA PHE A 69 1.07 -12.47 0.77
C PHE A 69 1.94 -12.61 2.02
N TYR A 70 3.22 -12.92 1.84
CA TYR A 70 4.20 -13.01 2.91
C TYR A 70 4.89 -11.66 3.07
N PHE A 71 5.12 -11.24 4.31
CA PHE A 71 5.83 -10.00 4.61
C PHE A 71 6.71 -10.11 5.86
N GLY A 72 7.66 -9.19 6.00
CA GLY A 72 8.53 -9.10 7.16
C GLY A 72 9.39 -7.84 7.15
N THR A 73 10.06 -7.58 8.26
CA THR A 73 10.94 -6.41 8.40
C THR A 73 12.12 -6.46 7.43
N LEU A 74 12.70 -5.30 7.08
CA LEU A 74 13.89 -5.23 6.22
C LEU A 74 15.16 -5.80 6.83
N SER A 75 15.17 -6.04 8.15
CA SER A 75 16.30 -6.29 9.06
C SER A 75 17.31 -5.17 9.17
#